data_AF-A0A921KQM3-F1
#
_entry.id   AF-A0A921KQM3-F1
#
_cell.length_a   1.000
_cell.length_b   1.000
_cell.length_c   1.000
_cell.angle_alpha   90.00
_cell.angle_beta   90.00
_cell.angle_gamma   90.00
#
_symmetry.space_group_name_H-M   'P 1'
#
loop_
_entity.id
_entity.type
_entity.pdbx_description
1 polymer ?
#
loop_
_entity_poly.entity_id
_entity_poly.type
_entity_poly.pdbx_seq_one_letter_code
_entity_poly.pdbx_strand_id
1 'polypeptide(L)'
;MPDRRLHLVVDEDLGPALWVAEQTGPRRSRALEDLAGLRADAPAAIAAALEDAPDQLRHRVRIPGKDGDRRLPALPLSGTGLTGLVGAATALLEARFGDELTDRLAELLADGTAARLADALIAMPNLLAACVLDLRAQELLAARHLRARATERYGRPVMQWRAPDPAAPPLLHALVDGHARTAFAEHLRSAPPPSADPTAVLWALADDGELRADLPAQRRLTTAFDAFVDSGRPGVRLGPGDSELVVRLFQPPVGTAWPLQTCLREDDGTVHPVADLRAVGDLTAAGAAEASAAVLRLAPTVRSAAVDDTGVDWLLTTEEASAFLALDTPALEQAGVTVLLPRDWTAQRTTLRPQEAEEEPGERKGSGVGLGAMASFRWRVAVGDTELTEEEIAQIREAQAEIVQLRGQWVRLDPTTLRAAERFLDAFSRRTRSNRLATGEDGQVREGQVQEGHREEAERAR
;
A
#
# COMPACT_ATOMS: atom_id res chain seq x y z
N MET A 1 -10.09 -1.60 -50.62
CA MET A 1 -8.75 -1.98 -50.14
C MET A 1 -8.51 -3.46 -50.41
N PRO A 2 -7.27 -3.88 -50.72
CA PRO A 2 -6.96 -5.31 -50.76
C PRO A 2 -7.09 -5.92 -49.35
N ASP A 3 -7.57 -7.16 -49.27
CA ASP A 3 -7.62 -7.88 -47.99
C ASP A 3 -6.17 -8.11 -47.49
N ARG A 4 -5.89 -7.66 -46.27
CA ARG A 4 -4.61 -7.80 -45.57
C ARG A 4 -4.78 -8.71 -44.37
N ARG A 5 -3.93 -9.73 -44.30
CA ARG A 5 -3.93 -10.76 -43.26
C ARG A 5 -2.74 -10.56 -42.35
N LEU A 6 -3.01 -10.24 -41.09
CA LEU A 6 -2.01 -10.04 -40.06
C LEU A 6 -1.65 -11.37 -39.42
N HIS A 7 -0.36 -11.68 -39.38
CA HIS A 7 0.19 -12.86 -38.77
C HIS A 7 1.22 -12.47 -37.71
N LEU A 8 1.03 -12.96 -36.49
CA LEU A 8 2.00 -12.83 -35.41
C LEU A 8 2.72 -14.15 -35.19
N VAL A 9 4.05 -14.15 -35.29
CA VAL A 9 4.88 -15.34 -35.10
C VAL A 9 5.96 -15.06 -34.07
N VAL A 10 6.51 -16.10 -33.45
CA VAL A 10 7.70 -15.97 -32.60
C VAL A 10 8.86 -16.61 -33.35
N ASP A 11 9.82 -15.78 -33.74
CA ASP A 11 11.07 -16.18 -34.37
C ASP A 11 12.14 -16.38 -33.28
N GLU A 12 13.04 -17.35 -33.48
CA GLU A 12 14.07 -17.69 -32.49
C GLU A 12 15.05 -16.55 -32.24
N ASP A 13 15.39 -15.78 -33.29
CA ASP A 13 16.37 -14.70 -33.21
C ASP A 13 15.69 -13.35 -32.91
N LEU A 14 14.58 -13.08 -33.61
CA LEU A 14 13.93 -11.76 -33.57
C LEU A 14 12.88 -11.63 -32.46
N GLY A 15 12.40 -12.75 -31.91
CA GLY A 15 11.26 -12.78 -31.00
C GLY A 15 9.93 -12.60 -31.73
N PRO A 16 8.90 -12.03 -31.06
CA PRO A 16 7.60 -11.78 -31.67
C PRO A 16 7.72 -10.84 -32.87
N ALA A 17 7.15 -11.24 -33.99
CA ALA A 17 7.24 -10.51 -35.24
C ALA A 17 5.92 -10.54 -36.01
N LEU A 18 5.52 -9.37 -36.51
CA LEU A 18 4.37 -9.19 -37.38
C LEU A 18 4.80 -9.35 -38.83
N TRP A 19 4.13 -10.21 -39.58
CA TRP A 19 4.18 -10.16 -41.04
C TRP A 19 2.77 -10.10 -41.61
N VAL A 20 2.65 -9.53 -42.81
CA VAL A 20 1.35 -9.19 -43.39
C VAL A 20 1.26 -9.75 -44.81
N ALA A 21 0.21 -10.52 -45.08
CA ALA A 21 -0.10 -11.00 -46.42
C ALA A 21 -1.17 -10.11 -47.05
N GLU A 22 -0.86 -9.48 -48.17
CA GLU A 22 -1.83 -8.71 -48.96
C GLU A 22 -2.35 -9.55 -50.12
N GLN A 23 -3.67 -9.61 -50.27
CA GLN A 23 -4.31 -10.29 -51.38
C GLN A 23 -4.08 -9.53 -52.69
N THR A 24 -3.48 -10.21 -53.67
CA THR A 24 -3.18 -9.65 -55.00
C THR A 24 -4.07 -10.22 -56.10
N GLY A 25 -4.87 -11.25 -55.79
CA GLY A 25 -5.85 -11.82 -56.71
C GLY A 25 -6.59 -13.03 -56.12
N PRO A 26 -7.43 -13.71 -56.91
CA PRO A 26 -8.11 -14.93 -56.47
C PRO A 26 -7.09 -16.00 -56.09
N ARG A 27 -7.05 -16.40 -54.81
CA ARG A 27 -6.07 -17.33 -54.21
C ARG A 27 -4.59 -16.94 -54.32
N ARG A 28 -4.27 -15.67 -54.62
CA ARG A 28 -2.89 -15.16 -54.64
C ARG A 28 -2.71 -14.07 -53.58
N SER A 29 -1.61 -14.16 -52.84
CA SER A 29 -1.20 -13.18 -51.84
C SER A 29 0.30 -12.96 -51.91
N ARG A 30 0.74 -11.75 -51.56
CA ARG A 30 2.15 -11.40 -51.37
C ARG A 30 2.40 -10.99 -49.92
N ALA A 31 3.58 -11.26 -49.40
CA ALA A 31 3.99 -10.62 -48.14
C ALA A 31 4.30 -9.14 -48.42
N LEU A 32 3.88 -8.25 -47.52
CA LEU A 32 4.23 -6.84 -47.60
C LEU A 32 5.71 -6.65 -47.28
N GLU A 33 6.39 -5.83 -48.08
CA GLU A 33 7.76 -5.34 -47.80
C GLU A 33 7.70 -3.93 -47.17
N ASP A 34 6.54 -3.27 -47.23
CA ASP A 34 6.29 -1.89 -46.76
C ASP A 34 4.96 -1.82 -45.98
N LEU A 35 4.98 -1.14 -44.82
CA LEU A 35 3.85 -0.99 -43.91
C LEU A 35 3.15 0.37 -44.00
N ALA A 36 3.65 1.34 -44.77
CA ALA A 36 3.06 2.69 -44.85
C ALA A 36 1.59 2.63 -45.29
N GLY A 37 1.31 1.83 -46.33
CA GLY A 37 -0.04 1.59 -46.82
C GLY A 37 -0.92 0.86 -45.81
N LEU A 38 -0.36 -0.07 -45.03
CA LEU A 38 -1.11 -0.71 -43.95
C LEU A 38 -1.54 0.30 -42.90
N ARG A 39 -0.63 1.16 -42.44
CA ARG A 39 -0.91 2.14 -41.38
C ARG A 39 -1.91 3.20 -41.80
N ALA A 40 -1.80 3.68 -43.04
CA ALA A 40 -2.73 4.68 -43.58
C ALA A 40 -4.18 4.16 -43.64
N ASP A 41 -4.33 2.86 -43.93
CA ASP A 41 -5.64 2.26 -44.15
C ASP A 41 -6.20 1.50 -42.92
N ALA A 42 -5.37 1.26 -41.90
CA ALA A 42 -5.76 0.47 -40.74
C ALA A 42 -6.69 1.26 -39.80
N PRO A 43 -7.53 0.57 -39.00
CA PRO A 43 -8.25 1.21 -37.91
C PRO A 43 -7.30 1.98 -36.99
N ALA A 44 -7.78 3.10 -36.42
CA ALA A 44 -6.95 4.01 -35.62
C ALA A 44 -6.14 3.31 -34.52
N ALA A 45 -6.72 2.32 -33.83
CA ALA A 45 -6.03 1.55 -32.80
C ALA A 45 -4.84 0.75 -33.35
N ILE A 46 -4.99 0.10 -34.51
CA ILE A 46 -3.91 -0.65 -35.17
C ILE A 46 -2.86 0.29 -35.76
N ALA A 47 -3.28 1.42 -36.32
CA ALA A 47 -2.37 2.44 -36.83
C ALA A 47 -1.49 3.02 -35.72
N ALA A 48 -2.07 3.34 -34.56
CA ALA A 48 -1.36 3.81 -33.37
C ALA A 48 -0.38 2.76 -32.83
N ALA A 49 -0.80 1.48 -32.76
CA ALA A 49 0.08 0.39 -32.35
C ALA A 49 1.30 0.19 -33.26
N LEU A 50 1.23 0.66 -34.51
CA LEU A 50 2.29 0.57 -35.50
C LEU A 50 2.95 1.93 -35.79
N GLU A 51 2.68 2.98 -35.01
CA GLU A 51 3.15 4.35 -35.31
C GLU A 51 4.68 4.42 -35.41
N ASP A 52 5.38 3.80 -34.46
CA ASP A 52 6.85 3.77 -34.41
C ASP A 52 7.50 2.75 -35.37
N ALA A 53 6.70 1.97 -36.11
CA ALA A 53 7.24 0.99 -37.04
C ALA A 53 7.99 1.68 -38.21
N PRO A 54 9.09 1.09 -38.72
CA PRO A 54 9.65 1.55 -39.98
C PRO A 54 8.67 1.27 -41.14
N ASP A 55 8.67 2.12 -42.17
CA ASP A 55 7.92 1.86 -43.39
C ASP A 55 8.41 0.56 -44.06
N GLN A 56 9.72 0.44 -44.28
CA GLN A 56 10.31 -0.72 -44.95
C GLN A 56 10.74 -1.82 -43.98
N LEU A 57 10.32 -3.05 -44.26
CA LEU A 57 10.67 -4.24 -43.48
C LEU A 57 12.04 -4.77 -43.87
N ARG A 58 13.00 -4.69 -42.95
CA ARG A 58 14.39 -5.14 -43.15
C ARG A 58 14.65 -6.56 -42.67
N HIS A 59 13.82 -7.05 -41.75
CA HIS A 59 13.97 -8.36 -41.13
C HIS A 59 13.14 -9.41 -41.86
N ARG A 60 13.56 -10.67 -41.76
CA ARG A 60 12.84 -11.79 -42.34
C ARG A 60 12.71 -12.93 -41.35
N VAL A 61 11.49 -13.40 -41.16
CA VAL A 61 11.16 -14.54 -40.31
C VAL A 61 11.03 -15.82 -41.12
N ARG A 62 11.35 -16.93 -40.48
CA ARG A 62 11.21 -18.26 -41.08
C ARG A 62 9.81 -18.82 -40.79
N ILE A 63 9.05 -19.09 -41.84
CA ILE A 63 7.72 -19.69 -41.75
C ILE A 63 7.77 -21.12 -42.32
N PRO A 64 7.54 -22.15 -41.48
CA PRO A 64 7.46 -23.52 -41.96
C PRO A 64 6.38 -23.68 -43.03
N GLY A 65 6.71 -24.41 -44.10
CA GLY A 65 5.82 -24.64 -45.23
C GLY A 65 5.89 -26.07 -45.72
N LYS A 66 4.86 -26.51 -46.47
CA LYS A 66 4.81 -27.86 -47.07
C LYS A 66 5.98 -28.14 -48.02
N ASP A 67 6.44 -27.12 -48.73
CA ASP A 67 7.53 -27.19 -49.71
C ASP A 67 8.87 -26.68 -49.15
N GLY A 68 9.00 -26.64 -47.81
CA GLY A 68 10.14 -26.08 -47.10
C GLY A 68 9.86 -24.71 -46.49
N ASP A 69 10.84 -24.23 -45.73
CA ASP A 69 10.75 -22.99 -44.98
C ASP A 69 10.78 -21.77 -45.90
N ARG A 70 9.80 -20.87 -45.71
CA ARG A 70 9.72 -19.59 -46.44
C ARG A 70 10.29 -18.47 -45.58
N ARG A 71 11.11 -17.60 -46.18
CA ARG A 71 11.60 -16.38 -45.52
C ARG A 71 10.76 -15.19 -45.94
N LEU A 72 9.94 -14.68 -45.03
CA LEU A 72 9.02 -13.58 -45.30
C LEU A 72 9.46 -12.31 -44.59
N PRO A 73 9.30 -11.12 -45.20
CA PRO A 73 9.52 -9.84 -44.52
C PRO A 73 8.62 -9.72 -43.29
N ALA A 74 9.20 -9.23 -42.20
CA ALA A 74 8.48 -9.05 -40.95
C ALA A 74 9.02 -7.88 -40.15
N LEU A 75 8.16 -7.34 -39.28
CA LEU A 75 8.46 -6.35 -38.27
C LEU A 75 8.68 -7.05 -36.93
N PRO A 76 9.91 -7.10 -36.39
CA PRO A 76 10.13 -7.46 -34.99
C PRO A 76 9.42 -6.46 -34.09
N LEU A 77 8.69 -6.94 -33.09
CA LEU A 77 7.92 -6.11 -32.17
C LEU A 77 8.68 -5.97 -30.85
N SER A 78 8.83 -4.74 -30.38
CA SER A 78 9.20 -4.47 -28.98
C SER A 78 8.09 -4.92 -28.04
N GLY A 79 8.35 -4.97 -26.73
CA GLY A 79 7.32 -5.31 -25.74
C GLY A 79 6.08 -4.41 -25.86
N THR A 80 6.28 -3.09 -26.03
CA THR A 80 5.19 -2.11 -26.20
C THR A 80 4.50 -2.23 -27.56
N GLY A 81 5.24 -2.44 -28.65
CA GLY A 81 4.65 -2.66 -29.97
C GLY A 81 3.83 -3.95 -30.03
N LEU A 82 4.27 -5.00 -29.33
CA LEU A 82 3.57 -6.27 -29.22
C LEU A 82 2.25 -6.11 -28.45
N THR A 83 2.31 -5.61 -27.22
CA THR A 83 1.11 -5.46 -26.38
C THR A 83 0.14 -4.44 -26.97
N GLY A 84 0.64 -3.38 -27.59
CA GLY A 84 -0.17 -2.40 -28.32
C GLY A 84 -0.91 -3.02 -29.51
N LEU A 85 -0.22 -3.80 -30.36
CA LEU A 85 -0.83 -4.44 -31.52
C LEU A 85 -1.87 -5.49 -31.11
N VAL A 86 -1.52 -6.35 -30.15
CA VAL A 86 -2.43 -7.41 -29.68
C VAL A 86 -3.62 -6.80 -28.95
N GLY A 87 -3.41 -5.83 -28.07
CA GLY A 87 -4.48 -5.10 -27.40
C GLY A 87 -5.42 -4.38 -28.36
N ALA A 88 -4.90 -3.74 -29.41
CA ALA A 88 -5.70 -3.12 -30.45
C ALA A 88 -6.53 -4.14 -31.25
N ALA A 89 -5.97 -5.31 -31.55
CA ALA A 89 -6.71 -6.39 -32.19
C ALA A 89 -7.82 -6.95 -31.27
N THR A 90 -7.51 -7.19 -29.99
CA THR A 90 -8.48 -7.64 -28.97
C THR A 90 -9.63 -6.64 -28.84
N ALA A 91 -9.35 -5.34 -28.73
CA ALA A 91 -10.39 -4.30 -28.61
C ALA A 91 -11.33 -4.25 -29.82
N LEU A 92 -10.82 -4.47 -31.04
CA LEU A 92 -11.65 -4.55 -32.25
C LEU A 92 -12.53 -5.80 -32.27
N LEU A 93 -12.02 -6.92 -31.74
CA LEU A 93 -12.79 -8.16 -31.61
C LEU A 93 -13.82 -8.05 -30.48
N GLU A 94 -13.51 -7.40 -29.37
CA GLU A 94 -14.43 -7.07 -28.28
C GLU A 94 -15.58 -6.20 -28.77
N ALA A 95 -15.30 -5.14 -29.54
CA ALA A 95 -16.34 -4.31 -30.14
C ALA A 95 -17.28 -5.09 -31.07
N ARG A 96 -16.82 -6.22 -31.62
CA ARG A 96 -17.59 -7.08 -32.52
C ARG A 96 -18.37 -8.18 -31.80
N PHE A 97 -17.74 -8.85 -30.84
CA PHE A 97 -18.28 -10.05 -30.19
C PHE A 97 -18.87 -9.77 -28.80
N GLY A 98 -18.56 -8.62 -28.20
CA GLY A 98 -19.02 -8.25 -26.86
C GLY A 98 -18.60 -9.29 -25.82
N ASP A 99 -19.55 -9.65 -24.96
CA ASP A 99 -19.35 -10.60 -23.85
C ASP A 99 -19.03 -12.03 -24.33
N GLU A 100 -19.32 -12.37 -25.60
CA GLU A 100 -19.01 -13.69 -26.19
C GLU A 100 -17.56 -13.81 -26.69
N LEU A 101 -16.70 -12.80 -26.51
CA LEU A 101 -15.34 -12.77 -27.09
C LEU A 101 -14.57 -14.06 -26.85
N THR A 102 -14.50 -14.52 -25.60
CA THR A 102 -13.69 -15.68 -25.20
C THR A 102 -14.16 -16.95 -25.88
N ASP A 103 -15.48 -17.18 -25.90
CA ASP A 103 -16.09 -18.35 -26.54
C ASP A 103 -15.85 -18.32 -28.06
N ARG A 104 -16.02 -17.15 -28.69
CA ARG A 104 -15.76 -16.98 -30.13
C ARG A 104 -14.30 -17.19 -30.51
N LEU A 105 -13.36 -16.72 -29.69
CA LEU A 105 -11.93 -16.96 -29.91
C LEU A 105 -11.60 -18.45 -29.80
N ALA A 106 -12.20 -19.16 -28.84
CA ALA A 106 -12.02 -20.60 -28.69
C ALA A 106 -12.54 -21.37 -29.92
N GLU A 107 -13.76 -21.06 -30.40
CA GLU A 107 -14.33 -21.64 -31.62
C GLU A 107 -13.44 -21.41 -32.84
N LEU A 108 -13.05 -20.15 -33.09
CA LEU A 108 -12.22 -19.78 -34.23
C LEU A 108 -10.85 -20.47 -34.21
N LEU A 109 -10.23 -20.60 -33.03
CA LEU A 109 -8.96 -21.28 -32.87
C LEU A 109 -9.09 -22.80 -33.07
N ALA A 110 -10.15 -23.42 -32.56
CA ALA A 110 -10.42 -24.85 -32.77
C ALA A 110 -10.58 -25.18 -34.26
N ASP A 111 -11.24 -24.30 -35.02
CA ASP A 111 -11.44 -24.45 -36.45
C ASP A 111 -10.26 -23.97 -37.31
N GLY A 112 -9.25 -23.32 -36.71
CA GLY A 112 -8.16 -22.68 -37.44
C GLY A 112 -8.63 -21.54 -38.35
N THR A 113 -9.73 -20.88 -37.99
CA THR A 113 -10.39 -19.85 -38.79
C THR A 113 -9.89 -18.46 -38.42
N ALA A 114 -9.67 -17.62 -39.43
CA ALA A 114 -9.27 -16.22 -39.25
C ALA A 114 -10.48 -15.34 -38.89
N ALA A 115 -10.25 -14.25 -38.15
CA ALA A 115 -11.29 -13.28 -37.81
C ALA A 115 -11.06 -11.96 -38.55
N ARG A 116 -12.13 -11.28 -38.95
CA ARG A 116 -12.04 -9.94 -39.53
C ARG A 116 -12.02 -8.91 -38.39
N LEU A 117 -10.98 -8.07 -38.35
CA LEU A 117 -10.82 -6.98 -37.38
C LEU A 117 -11.61 -5.74 -37.81
N ALA A 118 -11.51 -5.38 -39.09
CA ALA A 118 -12.21 -4.26 -39.72
C ALA A 118 -12.17 -4.43 -41.24
N ASP A 119 -13.08 -3.80 -41.99
CA ASP A 119 -13.11 -3.72 -43.47
C ASP A 119 -12.33 -4.82 -44.20
N ALA A 120 -11.08 -4.56 -44.59
CA ALA A 120 -10.20 -5.49 -45.33
C ALA A 120 -9.06 -6.07 -44.46
N LEU A 121 -9.08 -5.89 -43.15
CA LEU A 121 -8.05 -6.31 -42.22
C LEU A 121 -8.48 -7.57 -41.44
N ILE A 122 -7.67 -8.61 -41.54
CA ILE A 122 -7.99 -9.96 -41.05
C ILE A 122 -6.90 -10.41 -40.08
N ALA A 123 -7.28 -10.78 -38.86
CA ALA A 123 -6.43 -11.46 -37.90
C ALA A 123 -6.40 -12.96 -38.19
N MET A 124 -5.21 -13.48 -38.42
CA MET A 124 -5.01 -14.90 -38.68
C MET A 124 -4.95 -15.68 -37.34
N PRO A 125 -5.13 -17.01 -37.35
CA PRO A 125 -5.24 -17.79 -36.11
C PRO A 125 -4.09 -17.59 -35.11
N ASN A 126 -2.88 -17.30 -35.58
CA ASN A 126 -1.74 -17.01 -34.72
C ASN A 126 -1.82 -15.64 -34.01
N LEU A 127 -2.45 -14.62 -34.63
CA LEU A 127 -2.77 -13.37 -33.95
C LEU A 127 -3.95 -13.54 -32.98
N LEU A 128 -4.94 -14.36 -33.33
CA LEU A 128 -6.04 -14.69 -32.41
C LEU A 128 -5.54 -15.43 -31.16
N ALA A 129 -4.61 -16.38 -31.34
CA ALA A 129 -3.95 -17.06 -30.23
C ALA A 129 -3.18 -16.08 -29.35
N ALA A 130 -2.55 -15.06 -29.94
CA ALA A 130 -1.91 -14.00 -29.18
C ALA A 130 -2.90 -13.19 -28.34
N CYS A 131 -4.09 -12.89 -28.88
CA CYS A 131 -5.15 -12.19 -28.12
C CYS A 131 -5.56 -12.98 -26.88
N VAL A 132 -5.72 -14.30 -27.00
CA VAL A 132 -6.02 -15.18 -25.85
C VAL A 132 -4.87 -15.21 -24.84
N LEU A 133 -3.62 -15.33 -25.32
CA LEU A 133 -2.45 -15.30 -24.44
C LEU A 133 -2.27 -13.93 -23.76
N ASP A 134 -2.70 -12.85 -24.39
CA ASP A 134 -2.62 -11.51 -23.82
C ASP A 134 -3.61 -11.31 -22.68
N LEU A 135 -4.85 -11.80 -22.82
CA LEU A 135 -5.80 -11.86 -21.69
C LEU A 135 -5.19 -12.61 -20.51
N ARG A 136 -4.52 -13.74 -20.77
CA ARG A 136 -3.81 -14.49 -19.73
C ARG A 136 -2.62 -13.70 -19.15
N ALA A 137 -1.86 -12.98 -19.97
CA ALA A 137 -0.76 -12.15 -19.50
C ALA A 137 -1.25 -11.02 -18.58
N GLN A 138 -2.37 -10.38 -18.92
CA GLN A 138 -3.01 -9.35 -18.12
C GLN A 138 -3.54 -9.91 -16.78
N GLU A 139 -4.14 -11.10 -16.77
CA GLU A 139 -4.54 -11.79 -15.54
C GLU A 139 -3.33 -12.05 -14.62
N LEU A 140 -2.23 -12.56 -15.19
CA LEU A 140 -1.00 -12.80 -14.44
C LEU A 140 -0.42 -11.50 -13.88
N LEU A 141 -0.43 -10.41 -14.64
CA LEU A 141 0.00 -9.09 -14.19
C LEU A 141 -0.90 -8.54 -13.08
N ALA A 142 -2.22 -8.67 -13.21
CA ALA A 142 -3.19 -8.21 -12.21
C ALA A 142 -3.04 -8.97 -10.89
N ALA A 143 -2.81 -10.28 -10.96
CA ALA A 143 -2.46 -11.11 -9.81
C ALA A 143 -0.99 -10.91 -9.35
N ARG A 144 -0.21 -10.13 -10.10
CA ARG A 144 1.25 -9.93 -10.02
C ARG A 144 2.05 -11.23 -10.10
N HIS A 145 1.42 -12.34 -10.46
CA HIS A 145 2.00 -13.67 -10.44
C HIS A 145 2.96 -13.84 -11.62
N LEU A 146 4.19 -13.35 -11.44
CA LEU A 146 5.23 -13.22 -12.45
C LEU A 146 6.59 -13.58 -11.86
N ARG A 147 7.54 -13.95 -12.70
CA ARG A 147 8.96 -14.12 -12.35
C ARG A 147 9.82 -13.11 -13.08
N ALA A 148 10.95 -12.72 -12.49
CA ALA A 148 11.96 -11.88 -13.11
C ALA A 148 13.29 -12.65 -13.19
N ARG A 149 13.93 -12.65 -14.37
CA ARG A 149 15.16 -13.42 -14.59
C ARG A 149 16.17 -12.65 -15.42
N ALA A 150 17.44 -12.78 -15.06
CA ALA A 150 18.54 -12.32 -15.89
C ALA A 150 18.74 -13.29 -17.07
N THR A 151 18.81 -12.74 -18.28
CA THR A 151 19.02 -13.47 -19.53
C THR A 151 20.09 -12.77 -20.37
N GLU A 152 20.55 -13.42 -21.44
CA GLU A 152 21.52 -12.84 -22.37
C GLU A 152 20.85 -12.63 -23.72
N ARG A 153 20.91 -11.40 -24.23
CA ARG A 153 20.38 -11.02 -25.54
C ARG A 153 21.48 -10.33 -26.34
N TYR A 154 21.89 -10.93 -27.46
CA TYR A 154 22.99 -10.43 -28.30
C TYR A 154 24.30 -10.16 -27.54
N GLY A 155 24.66 -11.02 -26.59
CA GLY A 155 25.88 -10.86 -25.79
C GLY A 155 25.76 -9.86 -24.64
N ARG A 156 24.55 -9.35 -24.36
CA ARG A 156 24.29 -8.38 -23.29
C ARG A 156 23.36 -8.94 -22.24
N PRO A 157 23.67 -8.77 -20.94
CA PRO A 157 22.79 -9.17 -19.86
C PRO A 157 21.58 -8.23 -19.78
N VAL A 158 20.38 -8.80 -19.76
CA VAL A 158 19.11 -8.08 -19.64
C VAL A 158 18.23 -8.75 -18.60
N MET A 159 17.37 -7.99 -17.93
CA MET A 159 16.30 -8.56 -17.12
C MET A 159 15.09 -8.85 -17.99
N GLN A 160 14.34 -9.90 -17.68
CA GLN A 160 13.09 -10.25 -18.36
C GLN A 160 12.03 -10.69 -17.35
N TRP A 161 10.82 -10.14 -17.47
CA TRP A 161 9.64 -10.65 -16.79
C TRP A 161 9.08 -11.85 -17.54
N ARG A 162 8.60 -12.85 -16.81
CA ARG A 162 8.11 -14.10 -17.37
C ARG A 162 6.89 -14.60 -16.62
N ALA A 163 6.03 -15.33 -17.34
CA ALA A 163 5.02 -16.15 -16.72
C ALA A 163 5.65 -17.13 -15.70
N PRO A 164 4.93 -17.49 -14.61
CA PRO A 164 5.46 -18.35 -13.55
C PRO A 164 5.82 -19.76 -14.02
N ASP A 165 5.04 -20.30 -14.97
CA ASP A 165 5.29 -21.59 -15.59
C ASP A 165 6.45 -21.46 -16.61
N PRO A 166 7.59 -22.12 -16.40
CA PRO A 166 8.71 -22.09 -17.33
C PRO A 166 8.41 -22.81 -18.66
N ALA A 167 7.38 -23.67 -18.71
CA ALA A 167 6.94 -24.35 -19.92
C ALA A 167 5.90 -23.53 -20.72
N ALA A 168 5.54 -22.34 -20.26
CA ALA A 168 4.64 -21.45 -20.97
C ALA A 168 5.13 -21.14 -22.40
N PRO A 169 4.21 -20.89 -23.36
CA PRO A 169 4.59 -20.54 -24.71
C PRO A 169 5.50 -19.29 -24.75
N PRO A 170 6.52 -19.23 -25.63
CA PRO A 170 7.40 -18.07 -25.77
C PRO A 170 6.66 -16.74 -25.97
N LEU A 171 5.52 -16.77 -26.68
CA LEU A 171 4.68 -15.60 -26.89
C LEU A 171 4.07 -15.08 -25.59
N LEU A 172 3.65 -15.97 -24.69
CA LEU A 172 3.11 -15.57 -23.38
C LEU A 172 4.20 -14.87 -22.54
N HIS A 173 5.42 -15.38 -22.54
CA HIS A 173 6.54 -14.71 -21.87
C HIS A 173 6.79 -13.30 -22.44
N ALA A 174 6.71 -13.13 -23.76
CA ALA A 174 6.92 -11.82 -24.38
C ALA A 174 5.80 -10.82 -24.09
N LEU A 175 4.54 -11.27 -24.05
CA LEU A 175 3.40 -10.42 -23.67
C LEU A 175 3.47 -10.01 -22.21
N VAL A 176 3.79 -10.96 -21.31
CA VAL A 176 4.06 -10.68 -19.90
C VAL A 176 5.17 -9.64 -19.75
N ASP A 177 6.28 -9.80 -20.48
CA ASP A 177 7.40 -8.87 -20.43
C ASP A 177 7.01 -7.45 -20.86
N GLY A 178 6.29 -7.32 -21.98
CA GLY A 178 5.83 -6.01 -22.47
C GLY A 178 4.90 -5.28 -21.50
N HIS A 179 3.92 -6.00 -20.94
CA HIS A 179 2.97 -5.44 -19.97
C HIS A 179 3.66 -5.08 -18.65
N ALA A 180 4.47 -5.99 -18.11
CA ALA A 180 5.14 -5.81 -16.83
C ALA A 180 6.14 -4.65 -16.88
N ARG A 181 6.91 -4.48 -17.96
CA ARG A 181 7.80 -3.33 -18.13
C ARG A 181 7.05 -2.01 -18.12
N THR A 182 5.94 -1.94 -18.87
CA THR A 182 5.13 -0.72 -18.95
C THR A 182 4.61 -0.33 -17.56
N ALA A 183 3.97 -1.27 -16.86
CA ALA A 183 3.46 -1.06 -15.51
C ALA A 183 4.57 -0.73 -14.50
N PHE A 184 5.73 -1.41 -14.59
CA PHE A 184 6.85 -1.18 -13.69
C PHE A 184 7.52 0.17 -13.94
N ALA A 185 7.66 0.59 -15.20
CA ALA A 185 8.19 1.91 -15.55
C ALA A 185 7.29 3.05 -15.04
N GLU A 186 5.97 2.89 -15.10
CA GLU A 186 5.02 3.83 -14.50
C GLU A 186 5.18 3.91 -12.99
N HIS A 187 5.28 2.75 -12.33
CA HIS A 187 5.53 2.68 -10.89
C HIS A 187 6.84 3.39 -10.51
N LEU A 188 7.93 3.11 -11.22
CA LEU A 188 9.25 3.68 -10.95
C LEU A 188 9.26 5.21 -11.14
N ARG A 189 8.49 5.74 -12.11
CA ARG A 189 8.32 7.19 -12.31
C ARG A 189 7.49 7.86 -11.21
N SER A 190 6.62 7.12 -10.53
CA SER A 190 5.79 7.63 -9.43
C SER A 190 6.49 7.62 -8.07
N ALA A 191 7.54 6.81 -7.92
CA ALA A 191 8.29 6.65 -6.68
C ALA A 191 9.51 7.59 -6.62
N PRO A 192 9.97 7.98 -5.41
CA PRO A 192 11.26 8.65 -5.29
C PRO A 192 12.38 7.75 -5.85
N PRO A 193 13.36 8.32 -6.57
CA PRO A 193 14.41 7.53 -7.19
C PRO A 193 15.21 6.77 -6.11
N PRO A 194 15.65 5.55 -6.41
CA PRO A 194 16.41 4.75 -5.46
C PRO A 194 17.71 5.46 -5.08
N SER A 195 18.10 5.38 -3.80
CA SER A 195 19.36 5.95 -3.30
C SER A 195 20.59 5.30 -3.94
N ALA A 196 20.48 4.05 -4.39
CA ALA A 196 21.47 3.35 -5.19
C ALA A 196 20.84 2.23 -6.04
N ASP A 197 21.30 2.08 -7.28
CA ASP A 197 21.06 0.90 -8.13
C ASP A 197 22.37 0.51 -8.85
N PRO A 198 23.31 -0.12 -8.13
CA PRO A 198 24.64 -0.41 -8.67
C PRO A 198 24.60 -1.36 -9.87
N THR A 199 23.58 -2.22 -9.93
CA THR A 199 23.39 -3.20 -11.01
C THR A 199 22.48 -2.69 -12.14
N ALA A 200 21.91 -1.49 -12.03
CA ALA A 200 20.88 -0.99 -12.93
C ALA A 200 19.67 -1.94 -13.06
N VAL A 201 19.37 -2.74 -12.03
CA VAL A 201 18.36 -3.81 -12.11
C VAL A 201 16.95 -3.25 -12.22
N LEU A 202 16.67 -2.11 -11.57
CA LEU A 202 15.35 -1.49 -11.60
C LEU A 202 15.07 -0.93 -13.00
N TRP A 203 16.05 -0.25 -13.59
CA TRP A 203 15.90 0.27 -14.94
C TRP A 203 15.85 -0.85 -15.98
N ALA A 204 16.68 -1.90 -15.85
CA ALA A 204 16.63 -3.08 -16.71
C ALA A 204 15.30 -3.86 -16.64
N LEU A 205 14.50 -3.68 -15.58
CA LEU A 205 13.14 -4.22 -15.46
C LEU A 205 12.05 -3.26 -15.97
N ALA A 206 12.36 -1.98 -16.12
CA ALA A 206 11.45 -0.94 -16.62
C ALA A 206 11.56 -0.77 -18.15
N ASP A 207 12.74 -0.99 -18.72
CA ASP A 207 13.03 -0.83 -20.15
C ASP A 207 13.93 -1.95 -20.69
N ASP A 208 14.30 -1.90 -21.96
CA ASP A 208 15.23 -2.84 -22.61
C ASP A 208 16.72 -2.55 -22.25
N GLY A 209 16.97 -1.91 -21.10
CA GLY A 209 18.27 -1.52 -20.61
C GLY A 209 19.16 -2.69 -20.17
N GLU A 210 20.46 -2.44 -20.14
CA GLU A 210 21.46 -3.43 -19.78
C GLU A 210 21.60 -3.58 -18.26
N LEU A 211 21.60 -4.84 -17.80
CA LEU A 211 21.87 -5.21 -16.42
C LEU A 211 23.39 -5.17 -16.16
N ARG A 212 23.84 -4.25 -15.31
CA ARG A 212 25.26 -4.10 -14.94
C ARG A 212 25.66 -5.11 -13.87
N ALA A 213 25.63 -6.40 -14.22
CA ALA A 213 25.94 -7.50 -13.31
C ALA A 213 26.78 -8.57 -14.01
N ASP A 214 27.80 -9.08 -13.32
CA ASP A 214 28.55 -10.26 -13.78
C ASP A 214 27.70 -11.54 -13.66
N LEU A 215 28.11 -12.63 -14.32
CA LEU A 215 27.33 -13.87 -14.34
C LEU A 215 27.02 -14.41 -12.92
N PRO A 216 27.95 -14.37 -11.94
CA PRO A 216 27.62 -14.69 -10.55
C PRO A 216 26.53 -13.80 -9.93
N ALA A 217 26.59 -12.48 -10.14
CA ALA A 217 25.57 -11.56 -9.64
C ALA A 217 24.21 -11.77 -10.34
N GLN A 218 24.19 -12.04 -11.63
CA GLN A 218 22.97 -12.39 -12.38
C GLN A 218 22.27 -13.63 -11.80
N ARG A 219 23.06 -14.67 -11.45
CA ARG A 219 22.52 -15.88 -10.79
C ARG A 219 21.95 -15.56 -9.43
N ARG A 220 22.66 -14.78 -8.60
CA ARG A 220 22.16 -14.34 -7.28
C ARG A 220 20.88 -13.52 -7.39
N LEU A 221 20.79 -12.60 -8.34
CA LEU A 221 19.58 -11.81 -8.60
C LEU A 221 18.40 -12.70 -8.99
N THR A 222 18.61 -13.63 -9.92
CA THR A 222 17.57 -14.58 -10.34
C THR A 222 17.11 -15.43 -9.15
N THR A 223 18.03 -16.00 -8.37
CA THR A 223 17.69 -16.77 -7.16
C THR A 223 16.94 -15.93 -6.13
N ALA A 224 17.29 -14.66 -5.94
CA ALA A 224 16.61 -13.77 -5.01
C ALA A 224 15.17 -13.46 -5.48
N PHE A 225 14.97 -13.21 -6.78
CA PHE A 225 13.62 -13.01 -7.35
C PHE A 225 12.79 -14.28 -7.27
N ASP A 226 13.35 -15.45 -7.61
CA ASP A 226 12.65 -16.71 -7.48
C ASP A 226 12.26 -16.99 -6.02
N ALA A 227 13.17 -16.79 -5.06
CA ALA A 227 12.87 -16.95 -3.65
C ALA A 227 11.77 -15.98 -3.15
N PHE A 228 11.71 -14.77 -3.70
CA PHE A 228 10.65 -13.80 -3.41
C PHE A 228 9.30 -14.16 -4.05
N VAL A 229 9.29 -14.73 -5.25
CA VAL A 229 8.05 -15.20 -5.88
C VAL A 229 7.55 -16.47 -5.22
N ASP A 230 8.46 -17.41 -4.94
CA ASP A 230 8.20 -18.70 -4.30
C ASP A 230 7.86 -18.54 -2.80
N SER A 231 8.15 -17.39 -2.18
CA SER A 231 7.57 -17.05 -0.87
C SER A 231 6.06 -16.78 -0.94
N GLY A 232 5.48 -16.72 -2.15
CA GLY A 232 4.05 -16.60 -2.38
C GLY A 232 3.55 -15.16 -2.44
N ARG A 233 4.43 -14.17 -2.68
CA ARG A 233 4.05 -12.75 -2.61
C ARG A 233 4.15 -11.94 -3.89
N PRO A 234 3.24 -12.27 -4.81
CA PRO A 234 2.66 -11.24 -5.65
C PRO A 234 1.20 -10.89 -5.31
N GLY A 235 0.53 -11.73 -4.52
CA GLY A 235 -0.78 -11.42 -3.97
C GLY A 235 -0.99 -12.13 -2.65
N VAL A 236 -0.64 -11.50 -1.53
CA VAL A 236 -1.11 -12.00 -0.24
C VAL A 236 -2.62 -11.76 -0.16
N ARG A 237 -3.38 -12.71 -0.69
CA ARG A 237 -4.53 -13.28 0.00
C ARG A 237 -4.08 -14.66 0.46
N LEU A 238 -4.02 -14.81 1.77
CA LEU A 238 -3.67 -16.05 2.43
C LEU A 238 -4.83 -17.03 2.20
N GLY A 239 -4.51 -18.25 1.76
CA GLY A 239 -5.46 -19.36 1.63
C GLY A 239 -4.70 -20.66 1.87
N PRO A 240 -5.29 -21.60 2.64
CA PRO A 240 -6.44 -22.36 2.13
C PRO A 240 -7.77 -21.97 2.78
N GLY A 241 -7.67 -21.23 3.87
CA GLY A 241 -8.71 -20.62 4.68
C GLY A 241 -7.94 -19.73 5.65
N ASP A 242 -7.92 -18.44 5.34
CA ASP A 242 -7.89 -17.36 6.32
C ASP A 242 -6.81 -17.42 7.41
N SER A 243 -5.56 -17.11 7.07
CA SER A 243 -4.69 -16.48 8.07
C SER A 243 -4.59 -14.99 7.78
N GLU A 244 -4.70 -14.11 8.77
CA GLU A 244 -4.57 -12.65 8.63
C GLU A 244 -3.24 -12.20 9.25
N LEU A 245 -2.55 -11.23 8.64
CA LEU A 245 -1.38 -10.61 9.28
C LEU A 245 -1.84 -9.79 10.49
N VAL A 246 -1.26 -10.04 11.65
CA VAL A 246 -1.58 -9.36 12.90
C VAL A 246 -0.30 -8.92 13.58
N VAL A 247 -0.32 -7.75 14.20
CA VAL A 247 0.79 -7.26 15.02
C VAL A 247 0.36 -7.25 16.47
N ARG A 248 1.18 -7.78 17.37
CA ARG A 248 0.87 -7.85 18.80
C ARG A 248 1.87 -7.06 19.63
N LEU A 249 1.39 -6.04 20.33
CA LEU A 249 2.18 -5.27 21.28
C LEU A 249 2.02 -5.88 22.68
N PHE A 250 3.13 -6.14 23.36
CA PHE A 250 3.14 -6.65 24.73
C PHE A 250 3.51 -5.57 25.73
N GLN A 251 2.86 -5.63 26.90
CA GLN A 251 3.22 -4.79 28.02
C GLN A 251 4.54 -5.28 28.62
N PRO A 252 5.58 -4.42 28.70
CA PRO A 252 6.85 -4.80 29.29
C PRO A 252 6.82 -4.62 30.82
N PRO A 253 7.65 -5.39 31.56
CA PRO A 253 8.08 -5.01 32.89
C PRO A 253 8.66 -3.59 32.92
N VAL A 254 8.51 -2.90 34.04
CA VAL A 254 8.98 -1.51 34.21
C VAL A 254 10.48 -1.42 33.91
N GLY A 255 10.86 -0.49 33.03
CA GLY A 255 12.26 -0.26 32.63
C GLY A 255 12.77 -1.17 31.52
N THR A 256 11.91 -1.95 30.86
CA THR A 256 12.29 -2.80 29.72
C THR A 256 11.59 -2.37 28.42
N ALA A 257 12.10 -2.84 27.27
CA ALA A 257 11.57 -2.50 25.96
C ALA A 257 10.24 -3.23 25.67
N TRP A 258 9.36 -2.57 24.91
CA TRP A 258 8.06 -3.05 24.46
C TRP A 258 8.21 -4.06 23.31
N PRO A 259 7.88 -5.34 23.51
CA PRO A 259 7.93 -6.32 22.44
C PRO A 259 6.77 -6.09 21.46
N LEU A 260 7.10 -5.92 20.20
CA LEU A 260 6.15 -5.86 19.08
C LEU A 260 6.37 -7.11 18.21
N GLN A 261 5.44 -8.07 18.30
CA GLN A 261 5.54 -9.33 17.58
C GLN A 261 4.78 -9.29 16.26
N THR A 262 5.38 -9.89 15.24
CA THR A 262 4.70 -10.19 13.99
C THR A 262 3.99 -11.54 14.11
N CYS A 263 2.70 -11.61 13.79
CA CYS A 263 1.90 -12.83 13.93
C CYS A 263 1.04 -13.10 12.70
N LEU A 264 0.62 -14.35 12.55
CA LEU A 264 -0.41 -14.77 11.61
C LEU A 264 -1.61 -15.30 12.41
N ARG A 265 -2.81 -14.82 12.11
CA ARG A 265 -4.06 -15.21 12.79
C ARG A 265 -4.93 -16.08 11.92
N GLU A 266 -5.16 -17.33 12.31
CA GLU A 266 -6.08 -18.24 11.64
C GLU A 266 -7.55 -17.81 11.75
N ASP A 267 -8.38 -18.44 10.92
CA ASP A 267 -9.81 -18.22 10.76
C ASP A 267 -10.62 -18.43 12.05
N ASP A 268 -10.16 -19.38 12.86
CA ASP A 268 -10.71 -19.68 14.18
C ASP A 268 -10.31 -18.65 15.25
N GLY A 269 -9.50 -17.65 14.86
CA GLY A 269 -8.99 -16.58 15.69
C GLY A 269 -7.66 -16.90 16.40
N THR A 270 -7.08 -18.08 16.17
CA THR A 270 -5.80 -18.48 16.77
C THR A 270 -4.65 -17.66 16.20
N VAL A 271 -3.80 -17.10 17.06
CA VAL A 271 -2.70 -16.21 16.66
C VAL A 271 -1.36 -16.91 16.88
N HIS A 272 -0.60 -17.07 15.81
CA HIS A 272 0.71 -17.71 15.79
C HIS A 272 1.84 -16.70 15.55
N PRO A 273 2.84 -16.59 16.44
CA PRO A 273 4.01 -15.77 16.19
C PRO A 273 4.79 -16.27 14.97
N VAL A 274 5.24 -15.32 14.13
CA VAL A 274 6.04 -15.62 12.93
C VAL A 274 7.36 -16.31 13.29
N ALA A 275 7.98 -15.91 14.40
CA ALA A 275 9.19 -16.55 14.92
C ALA A 275 8.96 -18.04 15.23
N ASP A 276 7.83 -18.38 15.85
CA ASP A 276 7.49 -19.75 16.25
C ASP A 276 7.22 -20.63 15.03
N LEU A 277 6.39 -20.13 14.09
CA LEU A 277 6.13 -20.82 12.82
C LEU A 277 7.42 -21.08 12.03
N ARG A 278 8.36 -20.13 12.06
CA ARG A 278 9.67 -20.30 11.45
C ARG A 278 10.50 -21.36 12.17
N ALA A 279 10.47 -21.38 13.49
CA ALA A 279 11.26 -22.31 14.29
C ALA A 279 10.80 -23.77 14.10
N VAL A 280 9.48 -24.00 13.96
CA VAL A 280 8.91 -25.34 13.74
C VAL A 280 8.91 -25.77 12.26
N GLY A 281 9.25 -24.86 11.34
CA GLY A 281 9.38 -25.14 9.91
C GLY A 281 8.09 -24.94 9.10
N ASP A 282 6.99 -24.53 9.76
CA ASP A 282 5.71 -24.19 9.13
C ASP A 282 5.77 -22.86 8.35
N LEU A 283 6.80 -22.05 8.60
CA LEU A 283 7.10 -20.84 7.84
C LEU A 283 8.57 -20.81 7.40
N THR A 284 8.82 -20.49 6.14
CA THR A 284 10.19 -20.36 5.64
C THR A 284 10.85 -19.09 6.17
N ALA A 285 12.19 -19.04 6.21
CA ALA A 285 12.92 -17.83 6.58
C ALA A 285 12.56 -16.63 5.69
N ALA A 286 12.30 -16.88 4.40
CA ALA A 286 11.82 -15.86 3.47
C ALA A 286 10.42 -15.37 3.87
N GLY A 287 9.45 -16.27 4.10
CA GLY A 287 8.09 -15.90 4.51
C GLY A 287 8.05 -15.11 5.82
N ALA A 288 8.93 -15.47 6.76
CA ALA A 288 9.07 -14.77 8.03
C ALA A 288 9.64 -13.35 7.85
N ALA A 289 10.77 -13.21 7.14
CA ALA A 289 11.34 -11.90 6.82
C ALA A 289 10.35 -11.00 6.10
N GLU A 290 9.49 -11.60 5.28
CA GLU A 290 8.52 -10.87 4.52
C GLU A 290 7.34 -10.39 5.36
N ALA A 291 6.88 -11.19 6.34
CA ALA A 291 5.84 -10.74 7.27
C ALA A 291 6.33 -9.51 8.03
N SER A 292 7.58 -9.54 8.50
CA SER A 292 8.22 -8.40 9.14
C SER A 292 8.39 -7.21 8.18
N ALA A 293 8.76 -7.45 6.92
CA ALA A 293 8.87 -6.39 5.92
C ALA A 293 7.52 -5.71 5.61
N ALA A 294 6.40 -6.44 5.66
CA ALA A 294 5.07 -5.86 5.49
C ALA A 294 4.75 -4.87 6.62
N VAL A 295 5.06 -5.24 7.86
CA VAL A 295 4.94 -4.34 9.02
C VAL A 295 5.84 -3.12 8.85
N LEU A 296 7.12 -3.28 8.48
CA LEU A 296 8.05 -2.15 8.30
C LEU A 296 7.64 -1.14 7.21
N ARG A 297 6.90 -1.59 6.19
CA ARG A 297 6.36 -0.69 5.14
C ARG A 297 5.21 0.17 5.65
N LEU A 298 4.34 -0.41 6.47
CA LEU A 298 3.13 0.22 6.98
C LEU A 298 3.38 0.98 8.29
N ALA A 299 4.41 0.58 9.04
CA ALA A 299 4.79 1.13 10.34
C ALA A 299 6.18 1.79 10.28
N PRO A 300 6.31 2.99 9.68
CA PRO A 300 7.58 3.68 9.53
C PRO A 300 8.29 4.01 10.85
N THR A 301 7.56 4.16 11.98
CA THR A 301 8.15 4.49 13.29
C THR A 301 8.96 3.33 13.88
N VAL A 302 8.66 2.10 13.46
CA VAL A 302 9.32 0.88 13.96
C VAL A 302 10.65 0.59 13.25
N ARG A 303 10.94 1.25 12.12
CA ARG A 303 12.11 0.94 11.28
C ARG A 303 13.46 1.12 11.94
N SER A 304 13.56 2.03 12.91
CA SER A 304 14.79 2.28 13.67
C SER A 304 14.87 1.50 14.98
N ALA A 305 13.80 0.80 15.35
CA ALA A 305 13.75 0.09 16.61
C ALA A 305 14.71 -1.12 16.62
N ALA A 306 15.13 -1.52 17.81
CA ALA A 306 15.93 -2.72 17.98
C ALA A 306 15.11 -3.95 17.56
N VAL A 307 15.76 -4.90 16.92
CA VAL A 307 15.19 -6.19 16.53
C VAL A 307 15.64 -7.24 17.54
N ASP A 308 14.77 -8.16 17.88
CA ASP A 308 15.09 -9.27 18.78
C ASP A 308 16.05 -10.30 18.14
N ASP A 309 16.44 -11.32 18.90
CA ASP A 309 17.36 -12.36 18.44
C ASP A 309 16.78 -13.25 17.32
N THR A 310 15.45 -13.27 17.15
CA THR A 310 14.78 -14.03 16.08
C THR A 310 14.83 -13.30 14.73
N GLY A 311 15.07 -11.98 14.77
CA GLY A 311 15.20 -11.13 13.59
C GLY A 311 13.87 -10.74 12.97
N VAL A 312 12.74 -11.04 13.62
CA VAL A 312 11.39 -10.86 13.06
C VAL A 312 10.44 -10.08 13.97
N ASP A 313 10.83 -9.83 15.22
CA ASP A 313 10.09 -9.04 16.21
C ASP A 313 10.91 -7.82 16.67
N TRP A 314 10.24 -6.76 17.13
CA TRP A 314 10.91 -5.51 17.56
C TRP A 314 10.82 -5.28 19.06
N LEU A 315 11.81 -4.58 19.59
CA LEU A 315 11.90 -4.12 20.96
C LEU A 315 11.86 -2.59 20.96
N LEU A 316 10.67 -2.03 21.16
CA LEU A 316 10.44 -0.59 21.11
C LEU A 316 10.76 0.06 22.47
N THR A 317 11.30 1.27 22.45
CA THR A 317 11.24 2.16 23.61
C THR A 317 9.80 2.61 23.88
N THR A 318 9.53 3.17 25.06
CA THR A 318 8.20 3.71 25.37
C THR A 318 7.80 4.85 24.42
N GLU A 319 8.76 5.66 23.99
CA GLU A 319 8.53 6.72 23.00
C GLU A 319 8.18 6.14 21.62
N GLU A 320 8.94 5.16 21.15
CA GLU A 320 8.65 4.47 19.87
C GLU A 320 7.31 3.71 19.92
N ALA A 321 6.98 3.05 21.02
CA ALA A 321 5.69 2.38 21.20
C ALA A 321 4.53 3.40 21.16
N SER A 322 4.72 4.57 21.77
CA SER A 322 3.74 5.66 21.70
C SER A 322 3.59 6.20 20.27
N ALA A 323 4.69 6.41 19.56
CA ALA A 323 4.67 6.86 18.16
C ALA A 323 4.00 5.84 17.24
N PHE A 324 4.27 4.55 17.44
CA PHE A 324 3.64 3.45 16.71
C PHE A 324 2.11 3.43 16.88
N LEU A 325 1.62 3.61 18.10
CA LEU A 325 0.17 3.65 18.35
C LEU A 325 -0.49 4.87 17.70
N ALA A 326 0.17 6.03 17.76
CA ALA A 326 -0.37 7.28 17.25
C ALA A 326 -0.36 7.38 15.72
N LEU A 327 0.74 6.94 15.09
CA LEU A 327 1.02 7.21 13.68
C LEU A 327 0.80 5.99 12.78
N ASP A 328 1.14 4.80 13.27
CA ASP A 328 1.26 3.61 12.41
C ASP A 328 0.05 2.68 12.52
N THR A 329 -0.57 2.58 13.69
CA THR A 329 -1.76 1.75 13.92
C THR A 329 -2.91 2.08 12.94
N PRO A 330 -3.26 3.35 12.66
CA PRO A 330 -4.30 3.66 11.69
C PRO A 330 -3.99 3.18 10.27
N ALA A 331 -2.72 3.25 9.85
CA ALA A 331 -2.28 2.80 8.54
C ALA A 331 -2.29 1.27 8.44
N LEU A 332 -1.92 0.57 9.51
CA LEU A 332 -2.01 -0.88 9.63
C LEU A 332 -3.47 -1.37 9.53
N GLU A 333 -4.37 -0.77 10.31
CA GLU A 333 -5.80 -1.14 10.30
C GLU A 333 -6.45 -0.89 8.93
N GLN A 334 -6.14 0.24 8.27
CA GLN A 334 -6.62 0.52 6.91
C GLN A 334 -6.12 -0.48 5.87
N ALA A 335 -4.94 -1.05 6.10
CA ALA A 335 -4.36 -2.10 5.27
C ALA A 335 -4.89 -3.51 5.61
N GLY A 336 -5.83 -3.62 6.56
CA GLY A 336 -6.39 -4.90 7.02
C GLY A 336 -5.47 -5.68 7.95
N VAL A 337 -4.51 -5.00 8.62
CA VAL A 337 -3.63 -5.60 9.62
C VAL A 337 -4.14 -5.23 11.00
N THR A 338 -4.66 -6.22 11.72
CA THR A 338 -5.14 -6.00 13.09
C THR A 338 -3.97 -5.75 14.05
N VAL A 339 -4.09 -4.73 14.92
CA VAL A 339 -3.15 -4.49 16.03
C VAL A 339 -3.74 -4.98 17.34
N LEU A 340 -3.13 -6.00 17.94
CA LEU A 340 -3.51 -6.55 19.24
C LEU A 340 -2.75 -5.84 20.36
N LEU A 341 -3.51 -5.23 21.27
CA LEU A 341 -2.98 -4.51 22.41
C LEU A 341 -2.92 -5.42 23.66
N PRO A 342 -2.12 -5.06 24.69
CA PRO A 342 -2.08 -5.76 25.96
C PRO A 342 -3.48 -5.87 26.60
N ARG A 343 -3.81 -7.04 27.16
CA ARG A 343 -5.14 -7.32 27.74
C ARG A 343 -5.46 -6.46 28.98
N ASP A 344 -4.43 -6.09 29.73
CA ASP A 344 -4.55 -5.28 30.94
C ASP A 344 -4.70 -3.78 30.63
N TRP A 345 -4.65 -3.40 29.35
CA TRP A 345 -5.00 -2.06 28.89
C TRP A 345 -6.51 -1.95 28.75
N THR A 346 -7.18 -1.56 29.83
CA THR A 346 -8.50 -0.96 29.68
C THR A 346 -8.33 0.38 28.97
N ALA A 347 -8.92 0.54 27.77
CA ALA A 347 -9.12 1.84 27.13
C ALA A 347 -10.00 2.70 28.04
N GLN A 348 -9.41 3.34 29.04
CA GLN A 348 -10.15 4.06 30.06
C GLN A 348 -10.40 5.47 29.56
N ARG A 349 -11.68 5.83 29.47
CA ARG A 349 -12.09 7.20 29.15
C ARG A 349 -11.47 8.16 30.18
N THR A 350 -10.82 9.20 29.68
CA THR A 350 -10.45 10.36 30.48
C THR A 350 -11.74 11.01 30.97
N THR A 351 -11.96 11.01 32.28
CA THR A 351 -13.13 11.60 32.93
C THR A 351 -12.69 12.68 33.91
N LEU A 352 -13.56 13.68 34.11
CA LEU A 352 -13.33 14.71 35.11
C LEU A 352 -14.06 14.29 36.39
N ARG A 353 -13.32 14.12 37.49
CA ARG A 353 -13.92 13.79 38.80
C ARG A 353 -13.91 15.02 39.71
N PRO A 354 -15.03 15.34 40.37
CA PRO A 354 -15.06 16.37 41.40
C PRO A 354 -14.49 15.81 42.72
N GLN A 355 -13.51 16.50 43.30
CA GLN A 355 -13.01 16.23 44.64
C GLN A 355 -13.57 17.28 45.61
N GLU A 356 -14.18 16.83 46.71
CA GLU A 356 -14.57 17.70 47.83
C GLU A 356 -13.31 18.38 48.40
N ALA A 357 -13.26 19.71 48.40
CA ALA A 357 -12.23 20.42 49.13
C ALA A 357 -12.54 20.31 50.64
N GLU A 358 -11.63 19.74 51.42
CA GLU A 358 -11.69 19.88 52.88
C GLU A 358 -11.51 21.37 53.24
N GLU A 359 -12.59 22.05 53.61
CA GLU A 359 -12.54 23.38 54.22
C GLU A 359 -12.50 23.25 55.76
N GLU A 360 -11.59 24.01 56.39
CA GLU A 360 -11.50 24.15 57.85
C GLU A 360 -12.82 24.65 58.47
N PRO A 361 -13.13 24.27 59.72
CA PRO A 361 -14.45 24.50 60.30
C PRO A 361 -14.65 25.97 60.70
N GLY A 362 -15.35 26.74 59.85
CA GLY A 362 -15.73 28.12 60.13
C GLY A 362 -17.15 28.47 59.63
N GLU A 363 -18.09 28.56 60.59
CA GLU A 363 -19.43 29.17 60.54
C GLU A 363 -20.37 28.98 59.33
N ARG A 364 -21.34 28.06 59.50
CA ARG A 364 -22.57 28.00 58.71
C ARG A 364 -23.57 29.07 59.17
N LYS A 365 -24.04 29.91 58.23
CA LYS A 365 -25.40 30.49 58.26
C LYS A 365 -25.93 30.71 56.84
N GLY A 366 -27.07 30.08 56.53
CA GLY A 366 -27.91 30.44 55.38
C GLY A 366 -28.33 29.25 54.51
N SER A 367 -29.57 28.79 54.69
CA SER A 367 -30.24 27.83 53.80
C SER A 367 -30.54 28.47 52.45
N GLY A 368 -29.89 28.00 51.39
CA GLY A 368 -30.22 28.36 50.01
C GLY A 368 -29.37 27.56 49.02
N VAL A 369 -30.00 26.70 48.21
CA VAL A 369 -29.37 26.03 47.07
C VAL A 369 -29.18 27.08 45.96
N GLY A 370 -28.15 27.92 46.12
CA GLY A 370 -27.70 28.87 45.13
C GLY A 370 -26.43 28.35 44.44
N LEU A 371 -26.27 28.69 43.16
CA LEU A 371 -25.12 28.37 42.28
C LEU A 371 -23.72 28.68 42.87
N GLY A 372 -23.62 29.35 44.03
CA GLY A 372 -22.39 29.51 44.81
C GLY A 372 -21.88 28.23 45.49
N ALA A 373 -22.74 27.24 45.73
CA ALA A 373 -22.34 25.95 46.33
C ALA A 373 -21.62 25.00 45.34
N MET A 374 -21.57 25.35 44.05
CA MET A 374 -20.78 24.62 43.04
C MET A 374 -19.32 25.11 42.95
N ALA A 375 -18.90 26.03 43.83
CA ALA A 375 -17.56 26.63 43.84
C ALA A 375 -16.55 25.96 44.79
N SER A 376 -16.93 24.89 45.48
CA SER A 376 -16.10 24.18 46.48
C SER A 376 -15.53 22.84 46.00
N PHE A 377 -15.68 22.49 44.71
CA PHE A 377 -15.11 21.25 44.16
C PHE A 377 -13.89 21.54 43.30
N ARG A 378 -12.75 20.92 43.65
CA ARG A 378 -11.55 20.90 42.81
C ARG A 378 -11.74 19.79 41.78
N TRP A 379 -11.85 20.16 40.52
CA TRP A 379 -11.94 19.20 39.42
C TRP A 379 -10.54 18.68 39.11
N ARG A 380 -10.37 17.36 38.99
CA ARG A 380 -9.13 16.72 38.56
C ARG A 380 -9.39 15.81 37.36
N VAL A 381 -8.35 15.64 36.53
CA VAL A 381 -8.37 14.70 35.41
C VAL A 381 -8.13 13.29 35.96
N ALA A 382 -9.04 12.37 35.67
CA ALA A 382 -8.91 10.97 36.00
C ALA A 382 -8.97 10.11 34.73
N VAL A 383 -8.28 8.98 34.76
CA VAL A 383 -8.29 7.98 33.69
C VAL A 383 -8.92 6.72 34.28
N GLY A 384 -10.17 6.47 33.90
CA GLY A 384 -11.09 5.58 34.60
C GLY A 384 -11.16 5.87 36.11
N ASP A 385 -10.58 5.02 36.96
CA ASP A 385 -10.59 5.18 38.44
C ASP A 385 -9.36 5.87 39.04
N THR A 386 -8.36 6.22 38.21
CA THR A 386 -7.08 6.77 38.69
C THR A 386 -6.99 8.27 38.43
N GLU A 387 -6.83 9.08 39.49
CA GLU A 387 -6.54 10.52 39.38
C GLU A 387 -5.10 10.75 38.91
N LEU A 388 -4.91 11.62 37.90
CA LEU A 388 -3.61 12.05 37.40
C LEU A 388 -3.03 13.18 38.26
N THR A 389 -1.71 13.17 38.51
CA THR A 389 -1.00 14.30 39.13
C THR A 389 -0.61 15.37 38.10
N GLU A 390 -0.26 16.57 38.56
CA GLU A 390 0.15 17.67 37.68
C GLU A 390 1.46 17.35 36.94
N GLU A 391 2.36 16.60 37.58
CA GLU A 391 3.63 16.14 37.00
C GLU A 391 3.40 15.09 35.90
N GLU A 392 2.47 14.15 36.12
CA GLU A 392 2.07 13.15 35.12
C GLU A 392 1.42 13.82 33.90
N ILE A 393 0.57 14.81 34.14
CA ILE A 393 -0.05 15.64 33.10
C ILE A 393 0.99 16.42 32.29
N ALA A 394 2.01 16.99 32.95
CA ALA A 394 3.09 17.70 32.29
C ALA A 394 3.94 16.77 31.40
N GLN A 395 4.24 15.55 31.86
CA GLN A 395 4.96 14.55 31.08
C GLN A 395 4.17 14.11 29.82
N ILE A 396 2.86 13.87 29.96
CA ILE A 396 2.00 13.53 28.80
C ILE A 396 2.01 14.67 27.77
N ARG A 397 2.01 15.91 28.23
CA ARG A 397 2.00 17.12 27.39
C ARG A 397 3.29 17.28 26.60
N GLU A 398 4.43 17.12 27.26
CA GLU A 398 5.75 17.31 26.65
C GLU A 398 6.07 16.20 25.64
N ALA A 399 5.71 14.95 25.97
CA ALA A 399 5.99 13.80 25.11
C ALA A 399 4.94 13.52 24.03
N GLN A 400 3.77 14.19 24.07
CA GLN A 400 2.57 13.80 23.30
C GLN A 400 2.28 12.29 23.39
N ALA A 401 2.60 11.69 24.55
CA ALA A 401 2.63 10.26 24.69
C ALA A 401 1.21 9.68 24.79
N GLU A 402 0.90 8.69 23.96
CA GLU A 402 -0.32 7.89 24.06
C GLU A 402 -0.25 6.85 25.19
N ILE A 403 0.94 6.54 25.70
CA ILE A 403 1.16 5.54 26.74
C ILE A 403 1.89 6.18 27.92
N VAL A 404 1.34 6.04 29.13
CA VAL A 404 2.00 6.49 30.36
C VAL A 404 1.93 5.47 31.49
N GLN A 405 2.88 5.57 32.40
CA GLN A 405 2.92 4.76 33.60
C GLN A 405 2.28 5.51 34.77
N LEU A 406 1.22 4.95 35.36
CA LEU A 406 0.52 5.50 36.51
C LEU A 406 0.55 4.48 37.65
N ARG A 407 1.16 4.86 38.79
CA ARG A 407 1.24 4.01 40.01
C ARG A 407 1.72 2.58 39.75
N GLY A 408 2.65 2.41 38.81
CA GLY A 408 3.21 1.10 38.45
C GLY A 408 2.43 0.32 37.39
N GLN A 409 1.35 0.88 36.83
CA GLN A 409 0.57 0.28 35.74
C GLN A 409 0.66 1.10 34.46
N TRP A 410 0.69 0.43 33.31
CA TRP A 410 0.68 1.10 32.00
C TRP A 410 -0.75 1.41 31.59
N VAL A 411 -1.00 2.65 31.17
CA VAL A 411 -2.31 3.13 30.75
C VAL A 411 -2.20 3.85 29.41
N ARG A 412 -3.11 3.52 28.48
CA ARG A 412 -3.23 4.21 27.19
C ARG A 412 -4.18 5.40 27.32
N LEU A 413 -3.77 6.56 26.84
CA LEU A 413 -4.52 7.81 26.84
C LEU A 413 -4.81 8.26 25.40
N ASP A 414 -5.99 8.84 25.20
CA ASP A 414 -6.26 9.62 23.99
C ASP A 414 -5.82 11.09 24.23
N PRO A 415 -4.73 11.55 23.60
CA PRO A 415 -4.20 12.89 23.80
C PRO A 415 -5.18 13.99 23.34
N THR A 416 -6.11 13.69 22.43
CA THR A 416 -7.14 14.65 22.00
C THR A 416 -8.18 14.87 23.11
N THR A 417 -8.59 13.78 23.76
CA THR A 417 -9.54 13.81 24.88
C THR A 417 -8.91 14.43 26.13
N LEU A 418 -7.62 14.19 26.40
CA LEU A 418 -6.90 14.86 27.48
C LEU A 418 -6.82 16.38 27.28
N ARG A 419 -6.43 16.83 26.08
CA ARG A 419 -6.41 18.27 25.73
C ARG A 419 -7.80 18.91 25.79
N ALA A 420 -8.86 18.16 25.51
CA ALA A 420 -10.23 18.63 25.66
C ALA A 420 -10.63 18.77 27.15
N ALA A 421 -10.29 17.80 27.98
CA ALA A 421 -10.51 17.84 29.42
C ALA A 421 -9.75 19.00 30.09
N GLU A 422 -8.50 19.23 29.72
CA GLU A 422 -7.69 20.35 30.21
C GLU A 422 -8.28 21.70 29.78
N ARG A 423 -8.65 21.88 28.50
CA ARG A 423 -9.30 23.13 28.05
C ARG A 423 -10.57 23.43 28.83
N PHE A 424 -11.32 22.40 29.19
CA PHE A 424 -12.49 22.53 30.05
C PHE A 424 -12.10 22.96 31.48
N LEU A 425 -11.10 22.34 32.10
CA LEU A 425 -10.56 22.73 33.41
C LEU A 425 -10.03 24.17 33.44
N ASP A 426 -9.34 24.59 32.39
CA ASP A 426 -8.74 25.92 32.27
C ASP A 426 -9.82 26.99 32.11
N ALA A 427 -10.82 26.74 31.24
CA ALA A 427 -11.98 27.60 31.08
C ALA A 427 -12.84 27.68 32.36
N PHE A 428 -13.01 26.56 33.06
CA PHE A 428 -13.74 26.49 34.32
C PHE A 428 -13.01 27.25 35.44
N SER A 429 -11.70 27.10 35.54
CA SER A 429 -10.85 27.78 36.54
C SER A 429 -10.80 29.29 36.33
N ARG A 430 -10.73 29.76 35.06
CA ARG A 430 -10.82 31.19 34.74
C ARG A 430 -12.19 31.77 35.10
N ARG A 431 -13.27 31.03 34.83
CA ARG A 431 -14.64 31.44 35.12
C ARG A 431 -14.92 31.49 36.63
N THR A 432 -14.43 30.54 37.40
CA THR A 432 -14.52 30.54 38.88
C THR A 432 -13.66 31.63 39.52
N ARG A 433 -12.44 31.89 38.99
CA ARG A 433 -11.57 32.99 39.45
C ARG A 433 -12.17 34.37 39.09
N SER A 434 -12.75 34.53 37.90
CA SER A 434 -13.48 35.74 37.51
C SER A 434 -14.72 35.97 38.35
N ASN A 435 -15.42 34.90 38.77
CA ASN A 435 -16.60 35.01 39.62
C ASN A 435 -16.21 35.37 41.07
N ARG A 436 -15.09 34.85 41.61
CA ARG A 436 -14.55 35.31 42.91
C ARG A 436 -14.14 36.77 42.91
N LEU A 437 -13.48 37.23 41.83
CA LEU A 437 -13.10 38.65 41.67
C LEU A 437 -14.33 39.56 41.51
N ALA A 438 -15.42 39.07 40.92
CA ALA A 438 -16.68 39.81 40.80
C ALA A 438 -17.53 39.81 42.08
N THR A 439 -17.26 38.90 43.04
CA THR A 439 -18.02 38.77 44.30
C THR A 439 -17.30 39.33 45.54
N GLY A 440 -16.18 40.05 45.35
CA GLY A 440 -15.63 40.99 46.35
C GLY A 440 -14.59 40.41 47.32
N GLU A 441 -13.32 40.75 47.07
CA GLU A 441 -12.35 41.08 48.12
C GLU A 441 -12.23 42.61 48.17
N ASP A 442 -13.23 43.26 48.76
CA ASP A 442 -13.09 44.60 49.36
C ASP A 442 -13.46 44.46 50.83
N GLY A 443 -12.53 43.85 51.57
CA GLY A 443 -12.60 43.63 53.01
C GLY A 443 -11.33 44.11 53.70
N GLN A 444 -10.74 45.22 53.23
CA GLN A 444 -9.62 45.84 53.92
C GLN A 444 -10.14 46.72 55.06
N VAL A 445 -9.91 46.20 56.27
CA VAL A 445 -9.84 46.87 57.57
C VAL A 445 -9.79 48.41 57.48
N ARG A 446 -10.81 49.06 58.02
CA ARG A 446 -10.73 50.44 58.53
C ARG A 446 -11.31 50.50 59.95
N GLU A 447 -10.48 50.14 60.92
CA GLU A 447 -10.45 50.78 62.24
C GLU A 447 -9.51 52.00 62.11
N GLY A 448 -9.76 53.22 62.58
CA GLY A 448 -10.89 53.82 63.28
C GLY A 448 -10.69 55.36 63.40
N GLN A 449 -11.73 56.02 63.93
CA GLN A 449 -11.78 57.35 64.56
C GLN A 449 -11.51 58.62 63.74
N VAL A 450 -12.56 59.43 63.52
CA VAL A 450 -12.58 60.85 63.95
C VAL A 450 -13.96 61.17 64.53
N GLN A 451 -13.91 61.77 65.71
CA GLN A 451 -14.98 62.23 66.56
C GLN A 451 -15.32 63.69 66.22
N GLU A 452 -16.61 64.03 66.36
CA GLU A 452 -17.19 65.37 66.60
C GLU A 452 -17.27 66.43 65.48
N GLY A 453 -18.51 66.92 65.27
CA GLY A 453 -18.77 68.28 64.83
C GLY A 453 -20.16 68.52 64.21
N HIS A 454 -21.09 69.05 65.02
CA HIS A 454 -22.42 69.62 64.66
C HIS A 454 -23.55 68.61 64.42
N ARG A 455 -24.41 68.28 65.40
CA ARG A 455 -25.33 69.13 66.19
C ARG A 455 -26.36 69.85 65.31
N GLU A 456 -27.62 69.53 65.61
CA GLU A 456 -28.84 70.29 65.29
C GLU A 456 -29.35 70.24 63.85
N GLU A 457 -30.30 69.33 63.60
CA GLU A 457 -31.67 69.79 63.36
C GLU A 457 -32.70 68.71 63.70
N ALA A 458 -33.48 69.00 64.75
CA ALA A 458 -34.91 68.76 64.91
C ALA A 458 -35.46 67.41 64.41
N GLU A 459 -35.77 66.45 65.28
CA GLU A 459 -36.92 66.51 66.20
C GLU A 459 -38.17 67.11 65.52
N ARG A 460 -38.98 66.24 64.89
CA ARG A 460 -40.42 66.40 64.67
C ARG A 460 -40.98 64.99 64.42
N ALA A 461 -41.38 64.31 65.49
CA ALA A 461 -42.76 64.30 65.95
C ALA A 461 -43.71 63.58 64.98
N ARG A 462 -43.94 62.28 65.21
CA ARG A 462 -45.17 61.75 65.84
C ARG A 462 -45.27 60.25 65.65
#